data_AF-A0A2H0YSZ7-F1
#
_entry.id   AF-A0A2H0YSZ7-F1
#
_cell.length_a   1.000
_cell.length_b   1.000
_cell.length_c   1.000
_cell.angle_alpha   90.00
_cell.angle_beta   90.00
_cell.angle_gamma   90.00
#
_symmetry.space_group_name_H-M   'P 1'
#
loop_
_entity.id
_entity.type
_entity.pdbx_description
1 polymer ?
#
loop_
_entity_poly.entity_id
_entity_poly.type
_entity_poly.pdbx_seq_one_letter_code
_entity_poly.pdbx_strand_id
1 'polypeptide(L)'
;MKKRLIFTSLPLIALVIAAFFFSTNKAHAPQDQMRENNNNPSFASIASSAELAGKHLSAERCSGMDISQLTHLPMNMADFESIIPYGFTIGSHVTPIDHQYFSPKDYNSKIDTYDVYAMADSRIVAISTRDRTAKDGTPFKDYRIVFTISCRLLYYYDLVTSLAPDLQVAYERDGNNINFEVKSGQLIGRIGEQTLDFAVWDTTKPLKGFIIPEHYLAEEWKLYTADPLDYYSDDIKTQALSKYLRTVEPRSGKIDYDIDGKLIGTWFQEGTNAYAGVSGEAGMNYWVGHLSFVPDYLDPNGFQISIGNWPEGAEQFAVRGNHPDPVTVDVDTGLVKYTLAHVQYKIGDDYWNRMALVSPITFIPEDSALGCALAELTDTRTLRFEAIPNTPCVQVIGFSDNALTYTR
;
A
#
# COMPACT_ATOMS: atom_id res chain seq x y z
N MET A 1 -14.24 -44.34 39.62
CA MET A 1 -13.42 -44.66 40.80
C MET A 1 -12.49 -43.48 41.10
N LYS A 2 -12.47 -43.05 42.37
CA LYS A 2 -11.63 -42.03 43.03
C LYS A 2 -11.86 -40.53 42.71
N LYS A 3 -12.44 -39.88 43.75
CA LYS A 3 -12.62 -38.46 44.06
C LYS A 3 -11.32 -37.76 44.50
N ARG A 4 -11.28 -36.43 44.35
CA ARG A 4 -10.79 -35.36 45.29
C ARG A 4 -10.93 -34.03 44.50
N LEU A 5 -11.79 -33.04 44.75
CA LEU A 5 -12.42 -32.38 45.91
C LEU A 5 -11.46 -31.50 46.74
N ILE A 6 -11.90 -30.24 46.93
CA ILE A 6 -11.59 -29.24 47.98
C ILE A 6 -10.53 -28.18 47.58
N PHE A 7 -10.64 -26.86 47.81
CA PHE A 7 -11.70 -25.85 48.12
C PHE A 7 -10.95 -24.51 48.38
N THR A 8 -11.47 -23.37 47.91
CA THR A 8 -11.48 -22.01 48.54
C THR A 8 -10.21 -21.35 49.11
N SER A 9 -9.94 -20.09 48.74
CA SER A 9 -10.28 -18.86 49.53
C SER A 9 -9.38 -17.64 49.19
N LEU A 10 -10.00 -16.50 48.87
CA LEU A 10 -9.51 -15.10 49.05
C LEU A 10 -9.46 -14.78 50.59
N PRO A 11 -8.87 -13.66 51.15
CA PRO A 11 -8.71 -12.30 50.59
C PRO A 11 -7.52 -11.39 51.16
N LEU A 12 -7.44 -10.13 50.65
CA LEU A 12 -7.28 -8.81 51.36
C LEU A 12 -5.95 -8.25 51.99
N ILE A 13 -5.79 -6.90 51.85
CA ILE A 13 -5.11 -5.86 52.70
C ILE A 13 -3.59 -5.61 52.41
N ALA A 14 -2.95 -4.41 52.35
CA ALA A 14 -3.22 -3.02 52.79
C ALA A 14 -2.38 -1.96 52.02
N LEU A 15 -2.88 -0.70 52.06
CA LEU A 15 -2.21 0.59 51.89
C LEU A 15 -1.09 0.85 52.92
N VAL A 16 -0.05 1.63 52.56
CA VAL A 16 0.55 2.70 53.41
C VAL A 16 1.11 3.85 52.57
N ILE A 17 0.75 5.08 52.96
CA ILE A 17 1.22 6.40 52.50
C ILE A 17 2.35 6.88 53.42
N ALA A 18 3.36 7.60 52.91
CA ALA A 18 4.01 8.71 53.63
C ALA A 18 4.83 9.60 52.70
N ALA A 19 4.47 10.88 52.63
CA ALA A 19 5.25 11.99 52.11
C ALA A 19 5.78 12.83 53.27
N PHE A 20 7.00 13.36 53.19
CA PHE A 20 7.43 14.53 53.95
C PHE A 20 8.46 15.36 53.16
N PHE A 21 8.11 16.63 52.94
CA PHE A 21 8.94 17.73 52.47
C PHE A 21 9.78 18.30 53.62
N PHE A 22 10.94 18.90 53.33
CA PHE A 22 11.35 20.21 53.87
C PHE A 22 12.44 20.87 53.00
N SER A 23 12.38 22.19 52.90
CA SER A 23 13.05 23.04 51.91
C SER A 23 14.11 24.00 52.49
N THR A 24 14.73 24.76 51.58
CA THR A 24 15.46 26.06 51.71
C THR A 24 16.99 25.94 51.90
N ASN A 25 17.85 26.74 51.25
CA ASN A 25 17.82 28.18 50.97
C ASN A 25 18.59 28.60 49.70
N LYS A 26 18.21 29.77 49.16
CA LYS A 26 18.84 30.54 48.06
C LYS A 26 20.03 31.38 48.56
N ALA A 27 21.04 31.60 47.70
CA ALA A 27 21.82 32.84 47.62
C ALA A 27 22.48 32.99 46.23
N HIS A 28 22.60 34.23 45.74
CA HIS A 28 23.02 34.61 44.38
C HIS A 28 24.37 35.36 44.39
N ALA A 29 25.26 34.97 43.44
CA ALA A 29 26.34 35.69 42.72
C ALA A 29 27.49 36.40 43.49
N PRO A 30 28.73 36.39 42.92
CA PRO A 30 29.10 37.37 41.88
C PRO A 30 29.90 36.80 40.68
N GLN A 31 29.93 37.57 39.59
CA GLN A 31 30.65 37.34 38.33
C GLN A 31 32.18 37.43 38.47
N ASP A 32 32.92 36.61 37.71
CA ASP A 32 34.19 37.04 37.10
C ASP A 32 34.53 36.22 35.84
N GLN A 33 35.12 36.89 34.85
CA GLN A 33 35.31 36.44 33.46
C GLN A 33 36.57 35.56 33.24
N MET A 34 36.53 34.86 32.10
CA MET A 34 37.63 34.27 31.30
C MET A 34 38.18 32.90 31.70
N ARG A 35 37.71 31.87 30.97
CA ARG A 35 38.54 31.14 30.00
C ARG A 35 37.65 30.52 28.92
N GLU A 36 37.83 30.98 27.69
CA GLU A 36 37.35 30.29 26.50
C GLU A 36 37.91 28.86 26.50
N ASN A 37 37.01 27.88 26.53
CA ASN A 37 37.33 26.52 26.11
C ASN A 37 36.27 26.14 25.08
N ASN A 38 36.58 26.48 23.82
CA ASN A 38 35.87 26.02 22.64
C ASN A 38 36.09 24.52 22.46
N ASN A 39 35.40 23.71 23.28
CA ASN A 39 35.15 22.30 22.97
C ASN A 39 33.66 22.16 22.73
N ASN A 40 33.22 22.67 21.59
CA ASN A 40 31.91 22.32 21.04
C ASN A 40 32.02 20.85 20.62
N PRO A 41 31.29 19.90 21.22
CA PRO A 41 31.19 18.58 20.64
C PRO A 41 30.57 18.78 19.25
N SER A 42 31.29 18.32 18.23
CA SER A 42 30.81 18.17 16.87
C SER A 42 29.34 17.76 16.91
N PHE A 43 28.44 18.68 16.53
CA PHE A 43 27.06 18.34 16.20
C PHE A 43 27.15 17.36 15.03
N ALA A 44 27.13 16.05 15.32
CA ALA A 44 26.74 15.07 14.33
C ALA A 44 25.40 15.56 13.78
N SER A 45 25.32 15.77 12.46
CA SER A 45 24.08 16.23 11.85
C SER A 45 22.97 15.25 12.21
N ILE A 46 21.96 15.71 12.94
CA ILE A 46 20.77 14.92 13.19
C ILE A 46 20.16 14.65 11.81
N ALA A 47 20.10 13.38 11.40
CA ALA A 47 19.50 12.99 10.13
C ALA A 47 18.08 13.53 10.04
N SER A 48 17.68 14.03 8.87
CA SER A 48 16.31 14.50 8.67
C SER A 48 15.32 13.33 8.71
N SER A 49 14.03 13.59 8.95
CA SER A 49 12.99 12.55 8.89
C SER A 49 13.00 11.79 7.56
N ALA A 50 13.20 12.49 6.44
CA ALA A 50 13.31 11.88 5.12
C ALA A 50 14.54 10.96 4.99
N GLU A 51 15.68 11.36 5.56
CA GLU A 51 16.88 10.51 5.58
C GLU A 51 16.67 9.26 6.43
N LEU A 52 16.04 9.39 7.60
CA LEU A 52 15.71 8.26 8.46
C LEU A 52 14.75 7.28 7.77
N ALA A 53 13.71 7.79 7.10
CA ALA A 53 12.80 6.98 6.31
C ALA A 53 13.53 6.25 5.17
N GLY A 54 14.39 6.95 4.43
CA GLY A 54 15.17 6.32 3.35
C GLY A 54 16.12 5.25 3.85
N LYS A 55 16.75 5.47 5.00
CA LYS A 55 17.57 4.45 5.68
C LYS A 55 16.71 3.25 6.06
N HIS A 56 15.57 3.46 6.69
CA HIS A 56 14.69 2.36 7.08
C HIS A 56 14.24 1.51 5.87
N LEU A 57 13.75 2.16 4.81
CA LEU A 57 13.28 1.52 3.57
C LEU A 57 14.38 0.82 2.77
N SER A 58 15.64 1.17 3.01
CA SER A 58 16.82 0.57 2.35
C SER A 58 17.62 -0.36 3.26
N ALA A 59 17.08 -0.74 4.43
CA ALA A 59 17.79 -1.53 5.43
C ALA A 59 19.14 -0.91 5.85
N GLU A 60 19.14 0.39 6.10
CA GLU A 60 20.29 1.25 6.43
C GLU A 60 21.34 1.38 5.32
N ARG A 61 21.00 0.98 4.09
CA ARG A 61 21.98 0.92 3.01
C ARG A 61 21.99 2.12 2.11
N CYS A 62 20.98 2.99 2.07
CA CYS A 62 20.98 4.17 1.19
C CYS A 62 22.17 5.10 1.49
N SER A 63 22.56 5.91 0.50
CA SER A 63 23.61 6.91 0.65
C SER A 63 23.32 8.13 -0.21
N GLY A 64 23.83 9.29 0.19
CA GLY A 64 23.56 10.55 -0.50
C GLY A 64 22.11 11.03 -0.35
N MET A 65 21.85 12.24 -0.84
CA MET A 65 20.56 12.92 -0.71
C MET A 65 20.07 13.51 -2.04
N ASP A 66 20.71 13.15 -3.14
CA ASP A 66 20.36 13.66 -4.46
C ASP A 66 19.14 12.93 -5.03
N ILE A 67 18.28 13.67 -5.73
CA ILE A 67 17.14 13.11 -6.46
C ILE A 67 17.53 13.17 -7.94
N SER A 68 17.68 11.99 -8.56
CA SER A 68 18.04 11.87 -9.98
C SER A 68 16.86 11.36 -10.79
N GLN A 69 16.84 11.67 -12.08
CA GLN A 69 15.81 11.20 -12.98
C GLN A 69 15.93 9.70 -13.28
N LEU A 70 14.79 9.08 -13.57
CA LEU A 70 14.70 7.76 -14.18
C LEU A 70 14.81 7.93 -15.70
N THR A 71 15.87 7.38 -16.28
CA THR A 71 16.30 7.61 -17.67
C THR A 71 16.11 6.38 -18.57
N HIS A 72 15.50 5.32 -18.05
CA HIS A 72 15.15 4.12 -18.81
C HIS A 72 13.82 3.56 -18.29
N LEU A 73 13.01 2.93 -19.16
CA LEU A 73 11.83 2.18 -18.74
C LEU A 73 12.22 0.82 -18.13
N PRO A 74 11.41 0.24 -17.22
CA PRO A 74 11.78 -1.04 -16.63
C PRO A 74 11.68 -2.21 -17.63
N MET A 75 10.99 -2.03 -18.76
CA MET A 75 10.86 -2.98 -19.87
C MET A 75 10.95 -2.24 -21.21
N ASN A 76 11.31 -2.94 -22.30
CA ASN A 76 11.28 -2.33 -23.63
C ASN A 76 9.85 -2.02 -24.06
N MET A 77 9.64 -0.91 -24.79
CA MET A 77 8.31 -0.49 -25.27
C MET A 77 7.54 -1.52 -26.11
N ALA A 78 8.26 -2.45 -26.75
CA ALA A 78 7.68 -3.53 -27.54
C ALA A 78 7.23 -4.73 -26.69
N ASP A 79 7.75 -4.85 -25.46
CA ASP A 79 7.61 -6.02 -24.60
C ASP A 79 6.46 -5.90 -23.59
N PHE A 80 5.83 -4.71 -23.49
CA PHE A 80 4.65 -4.50 -22.67
C PHE A 80 3.53 -3.78 -23.44
N GLU A 81 2.30 -4.16 -23.16
CA GLU A 81 1.11 -3.63 -23.82
C GLU A 81 0.66 -2.33 -23.17
N SER A 82 0.55 -2.31 -21.84
CA SER A 82 -0.06 -1.22 -21.09
C SER A 82 0.53 -1.07 -19.68
N ILE A 83 0.30 0.11 -19.10
CA ILE A 83 0.59 0.43 -17.71
C ILE A 83 -0.74 0.65 -16.98
N ILE A 84 -0.97 -0.18 -15.97
CA ILE A 84 -2.08 -0.07 -15.02
C ILE A 84 -1.59 0.84 -13.88
N PRO A 85 -2.29 1.95 -13.58
CA PRO A 85 -1.83 2.93 -12.59
C PRO A 85 -2.02 2.42 -11.15
N TYR A 86 -1.55 3.22 -10.19
CA TYR A 86 -1.85 3.05 -8.77
C TYR A 86 -3.35 3.08 -8.47
N GLY A 87 -3.68 2.55 -7.31
CA GLY A 87 -5.01 2.67 -6.72
C GLY A 87 -6.01 1.63 -7.18
N PHE A 88 -5.58 0.66 -8.00
CA PHE A 88 -6.38 -0.52 -8.29
C PHE A 88 -6.69 -1.27 -6.99
N THR A 89 -7.91 -1.79 -6.84
CA THR A 89 -8.29 -2.76 -5.81
C THR A 89 -8.68 -4.05 -6.50
N ILE A 90 -8.05 -5.17 -6.14
CA ILE A 90 -8.34 -6.48 -6.75
C ILE A 90 -7.90 -7.64 -5.86
N GLY A 91 -8.77 -8.65 -5.72
CA GLY A 91 -8.50 -9.83 -4.92
C GLY A 91 -8.10 -9.45 -3.49
N SER A 92 -6.94 -9.94 -3.05
CA SER A 92 -6.39 -9.63 -1.72
C SER A 92 -5.98 -8.16 -1.53
N HIS A 93 -5.83 -7.37 -2.58
CA HIS A 93 -5.56 -5.93 -2.46
C HIS A 93 -6.86 -5.17 -2.23
N VAL A 94 -7.37 -5.24 -1.01
CA VAL A 94 -8.61 -4.56 -0.58
C VAL A 94 -8.45 -3.03 -0.51
N THR A 95 -7.24 -2.59 -0.21
CA THR A 95 -6.84 -1.18 -0.20
C THR A 95 -6.23 -0.79 -1.55
N PRO A 96 -6.30 0.48 -1.97
CA PRO A 96 -5.63 0.99 -3.16
C PRO A 96 -4.16 0.52 -3.29
N ILE A 97 -3.81 -0.13 -4.40
CA ILE A 97 -2.47 -0.68 -4.66
C ILE A 97 -1.43 0.43 -4.88
N ASP A 98 -0.26 0.31 -4.24
CA ASP A 98 0.84 1.27 -4.19
C ASP A 98 1.88 1.13 -5.31
N HIS A 99 1.67 0.20 -6.24
CA HIS A 99 2.51 0.01 -7.42
C HIS A 99 1.72 0.00 -8.73
N GLN A 100 2.41 0.32 -9.81
CA GLN A 100 1.90 0.21 -11.17
C GLN A 100 2.16 -1.20 -11.65
N TYR A 101 1.39 -1.63 -12.65
CA TYR A 101 1.66 -2.87 -13.36
C TYR A 101 2.08 -2.57 -14.78
N PHE A 102 3.27 -3.04 -15.15
CA PHE A 102 3.66 -3.16 -16.56
C PHE A 102 3.12 -4.50 -17.05
N SER A 103 2.05 -4.45 -17.83
CA SER A 103 1.41 -5.66 -18.38
C SER A 103 2.17 -6.10 -19.63
N PRO A 104 2.78 -7.31 -19.64
CA PRO A 104 3.58 -7.76 -20.77
C PRO A 104 2.76 -7.86 -22.06
N LYS A 105 3.43 -7.79 -23.21
CA LYS A 105 2.80 -7.80 -24.53
C LYS A 105 1.97 -9.07 -24.75
N ASP A 106 2.47 -10.21 -24.26
CA ASP A 106 1.72 -11.44 -24.09
C ASP A 106 1.69 -11.82 -22.60
N TYR A 107 0.53 -11.65 -21.97
CA TYR A 107 0.33 -12.03 -20.57
C TYR A 107 0.48 -13.53 -20.31
N ASN A 108 0.31 -14.36 -21.33
CA ASN A 108 0.50 -15.80 -21.24
C ASN A 108 1.87 -16.24 -21.76
N SER A 109 2.81 -15.32 -21.93
CA SER A 109 4.19 -15.66 -22.25
C SER A 109 4.75 -16.61 -21.20
N LYS A 110 5.69 -17.48 -21.59
CA LYS A 110 6.40 -18.33 -20.63
C LYS A 110 7.13 -17.47 -19.60
N ILE A 111 7.39 -18.05 -18.42
CA ILE A 111 8.33 -17.46 -17.45
C ILE A 111 9.65 -17.08 -18.15
N ASP A 112 10.28 -16.00 -17.70
CA ASP A 112 11.55 -15.49 -18.22
C ASP A 112 11.54 -15.12 -19.72
N THR A 113 10.42 -14.61 -20.24
CA THR A 113 10.30 -14.18 -21.64
C THR A 113 10.82 -12.76 -21.86
N TYR A 114 10.45 -11.81 -20.99
CA TYR A 114 10.69 -10.38 -21.22
C TYR A 114 11.77 -9.86 -20.27
N ASP A 115 12.73 -9.12 -20.81
CA ASP A 115 13.83 -8.53 -20.04
C ASP A 115 13.33 -7.36 -19.16
N VAL A 116 13.92 -7.24 -17.98
CA VAL A 116 13.70 -6.15 -17.01
C VAL A 116 15.00 -5.39 -16.79
N TYR A 117 14.96 -4.06 -16.88
CA TYR A 117 16.14 -3.19 -16.80
C TYR A 117 16.08 -2.23 -15.61
N ALA A 118 17.22 -1.79 -15.09
CA ALA A 118 17.28 -0.71 -14.10
C ALA A 118 16.89 0.63 -14.75
N MET A 119 16.07 1.43 -14.07
CA MET A 119 15.61 2.71 -14.63
C MET A 119 16.65 3.84 -14.47
N ALA A 120 17.57 3.70 -13.51
CA ALA A 120 18.57 4.71 -13.19
C ALA A 120 19.87 4.07 -12.69
N ASP A 121 20.94 4.86 -12.72
CA ASP A 121 22.13 4.58 -11.92
C ASP A 121 21.71 4.51 -10.45
N SER A 122 21.86 3.33 -9.86
CA SER A 122 21.31 3.03 -8.54
C SER A 122 22.02 1.83 -7.91
N ARG A 123 21.58 1.45 -6.73
CA ARG A 123 22.11 0.30 -6.01
C ARG A 123 20.99 -0.58 -5.51
N ILE A 124 21.08 -1.87 -5.80
CA ILE A 124 20.19 -2.89 -5.25
C ILE A 124 20.63 -3.18 -3.82
N VAL A 125 19.69 -3.01 -2.88
CA VAL A 125 19.96 -3.04 -1.44
C VAL A 125 19.16 -4.09 -0.68
N ALA A 126 18.13 -4.65 -1.31
CA ALA A 126 17.38 -5.77 -0.79
C ALA A 126 16.77 -6.57 -1.92
N ILE A 127 16.76 -7.89 -1.77
CA ILE A 127 16.02 -8.83 -2.60
C ILE A 127 15.24 -9.73 -1.65
N SER A 128 13.96 -9.96 -1.91
CA SER A 128 13.17 -10.98 -1.21
C SER A 128 12.52 -11.91 -2.22
N THR A 129 12.32 -13.17 -1.85
CA THR A 129 11.81 -14.20 -2.78
C THR A 129 10.54 -14.85 -2.26
N ARG A 130 9.64 -15.24 -3.17
CA ARG A 130 8.56 -16.19 -2.86
C ARG A 130 8.63 -17.38 -3.80
N ASP A 131 8.39 -18.57 -3.25
CA ASP A 131 8.25 -19.79 -4.05
C ASP A 131 6.89 -19.77 -4.77
N ARG A 132 6.93 -20.05 -6.07
CA ARG A 132 5.79 -20.03 -6.98
C ARG A 132 5.77 -21.28 -7.86
N THR A 133 4.68 -21.46 -8.57
CA THR A 133 4.52 -22.53 -9.55
C THR A 133 3.96 -21.92 -10.82
N ALA A 134 4.67 -22.11 -11.93
CA ALA A 134 4.25 -21.66 -13.25
C ALA A 134 3.00 -22.41 -13.72
N LYS A 135 2.34 -21.91 -14.78
CA LYS A 135 1.14 -22.53 -15.35
C LYS A 135 1.36 -23.98 -15.81
N ASP A 136 2.57 -24.32 -16.22
CA ASP A 136 2.95 -25.68 -16.63
C ASP A 136 3.34 -26.61 -15.45
N GLY A 137 3.26 -26.11 -14.22
CA GLY A 137 3.61 -26.84 -13.00
C GLY A 137 5.08 -26.70 -12.58
N THR A 138 5.90 -25.97 -13.33
CA THR A 138 7.32 -25.77 -12.99
C THR A 138 7.47 -24.87 -11.76
N PRO A 139 8.15 -25.32 -10.69
CA PRO A 139 8.48 -24.46 -9.56
C PRO A 139 9.46 -23.37 -9.96
N PHE A 140 9.23 -22.14 -9.51
CA PHE A 140 10.16 -21.02 -9.69
C PHE A 140 10.14 -20.10 -8.47
N LYS A 141 11.06 -19.14 -8.42
CA LYS A 141 11.06 -18.07 -7.43
C LYS A 141 10.70 -16.76 -8.11
N ASP A 142 9.77 -16.01 -7.56
CA ASP A 142 9.66 -14.59 -7.90
C ASP A 142 10.53 -13.76 -6.94
N TYR A 143 10.94 -12.57 -7.39
CA TYR A 143 11.84 -11.67 -6.67
C TYR A 143 11.21 -10.29 -6.57
N ARG A 144 11.22 -9.74 -5.35
CA ARG A 144 11.06 -8.30 -5.09
C ARG A 144 12.44 -7.69 -4.87
N ILE A 145 12.74 -6.60 -5.58
CA ILE A 145 14.07 -5.99 -5.63
C ILE A 145 13.93 -4.50 -5.30
N VAL A 146 14.62 -4.03 -4.28
CA VAL A 146 14.63 -2.62 -3.87
C VAL A 146 15.92 -1.94 -4.34
N PHE A 147 15.74 -0.80 -5.02
CA PHE A 147 16.80 0.05 -5.53
C PHE A 147 16.82 1.37 -4.77
N THR A 148 18.00 1.83 -4.40
CA THR A 148 18.22 3.18 -3.87
C THR A 148 19.03 3.98 -4.87
N ILE A 149 18.50 5.15 -5.25
CA ILE A 149 19.26 6.20 -5.93
C ILE A 149 19.93 7.06 -4.86
N SER A 150 19.17 7.38 -3.80
CA SER A 150 19.67 8.01 -2.59
C SER A 150 18.80 7.69 -1.37
N CYS A 151 19.10 8.28 -0.22
CA CYS A 151 18.20 8.21 0.94
C CYS A 151 16.91 9.04 0.76
N ARG A 152 16.74 9.75 -0.36
CA ARG A 152 15.51 10.49 -0.68
C ARG A 152 14.65 9.84 -1.76
N LEU A 153 15.26 9.05 -2.64
CA LEU A 153 14.57 8.46 -3.77
C LEU A 153 14.95 6.98 -3.92
N LEU A 154 13.93 6.14 -3.86
CA LEU A 154 14.01 4.70 -4.05
C LEU A 154 12.99 4.28 -5.09
N TYR A 155 13.19 3.11 -5.68
CA TYR A 155 12.16 2.43 -6.45
C TYR A 155 12.28 0.93 -6.22
N TYR A 156 11.23 0.19 -6.55
CA TYR A 156 11.28 -1.26 -6.45
C TYR A 156 10.64 -1.93 -7.64
N TYR A 157 11.07 -3.17 -7.85
CA TYR A 157 10.39 -4.14 -8.70
C TYR A 157 9.83 -5.26 -7.84
N ASP A 158 8.66 -5.75 -8.19
CA ASP A 158 8.14 -7.02 -7.68
C ASP A 158 7.73 -7.90 -8.86
N LEU A 159 7.59 -9.20 -8.61
CA LEU A 159 7.23 -10.20 -9.62
C LEU A 159 8.29 -10.40 -10.73
N VAL A 160 9.58 -10.15 -10.45
CA VAL A 160 10.67 -10.58 -11.34
C VAL A 160 10.80 -12.11 -11.26
N THR A 161 10.86 -12.85 -12.37
CA THR A 161 10.86 -14.33 -12.41
C THR A 161 12.26 -14.96 -12.45
N SER A 162 13.28 -14.20 -12.85
CA SER A 162 14.68 -14.59 -12.78
C SER A 162 15.59 -13.37 -12.67
N LEU A 163 16.79 -13.56 -12.09
CA LEU A 163 17.82 -12.52 -12.00
C LEU A 163 18.81 -12.62 -13.16
N ALA A 164 19.40 -11.49 -13.55
CA ALA A 164 20.53 -11.45 -14.47
C ALA A 164 21.73 -12.22 -13.87
N PRO A 165 22.60 -12.85 -14.70
CA PRO A 165 23.63 -13.78 -14.18
C PRO A 165 24.58 -13.19 -13.13
N ASP A 166 25.00 -11.94 -13.30
CA ASP A 166 25.86 -11.21 -12.36
C ASP A 166 25.13 -10.90 -11.04
N LEU A 167 23.88 -10.45 -11.14
CA LEU A 167 23.03 -10.19 -9.98
C LEU A 167 22.69 -11.49 -9.22
N GLN A 168 22.44 -12.60 -9.93
CA GLN A 168 22.22 -13.92 -9.34
C GLN A 168 23.44 -14.34 -8.52
N VAL A 169 24.65 -14.24 -9.09
CA VAL A 169 25.90 -14.56 -8.38
C VAL A 169 26.09 -13.67 -7.15
N ALA A 170 25.77 -12.38 -7.25
CA ALA A 170 25.85 -11.47 -6.10
C ALA A 170 24.83 -11.83 -5.01
N TYR A 171 23.58 -12.14 -5.39
CA TYR A 171 22.53 -12.52 -4.44
C TYR A 171 22.81 -13.87 -3.76
N GLU A 172 23.33 -14.87 -4.48
CA GLU A 172 23.74 -16.15 -3.90
C GLU A 172 24.89 -16.00 -2.89
N ARG A 173 25.79 -15.03 -3.12
CA ARG A 173 26.90 -14.74 -2.21
C ARG A 173 26.44 -13.97 -0.96
N ASP A 174 25.63 -12.93 -1.14
CA ASP A 174 25.37 -11.93 -0.09
C ASP A 174 23.97 -12.05 0.55
N GLY A 175 23.03 -12.75 -0.11
CA GLY A 175 21.62 -12.81 0.28
C GLY A 175 21.02 -11.41 0.45
N ASN A 176 20.25 -11.21 1.53
CA ASN A 176 19.62 -9.91 1.83
C ASN A 176 20.62 -8.84 2.32
N ASN A 177 21.91 -9.15 2.41
CA ASN A 177 22.98 -8.16 2.61
C ASN A 177 23.53 -7.60 1.30
N ILE A 178 22.87 -7.90 0.18
CA ILE A 178 23.26 -7.44 -1.15
C ILE A 178 23.49 -5.93 -1.19
N ASN A 179 24.55 -5.56 -1.91
CA ASN A 179 24.95 -4.20 -2.14
C ASN A 179 25.52 -4.09 -3.57
N PHE A 180 24.62 -4.08 -4.57
CA PHE A 180 25.00 -4.26 -5.97
C PHE A 180 24.70 -3.01 -6.79
N GLU A 181 25.74 -2.36 -7.31
CA GLU A 181 25.60 -1.18 -8.16
C GLU A 181 25.11 -1.56 -9.56
N VAL A 182 24.18 -0.75 -10.10
CA VAL A 182 23.64 -0.92 -11.45
C VAL A 182 23.61 0.39 -12.20
N LYS A 183 23.69 0.31 -13.52
CA LYS A 183 23.54 1.46 -14.43
C LYS A 183 22.14 1.50 -15.04
N SER A 184 21.68 2.72 -15.38
CA SER A 184 20.44 2.87 -16.15
C SER A 184 20.51 2.02 -17.44
N GLY A 185 19.45 1.26 -17.72
CA GLY A 185 19.38 0.32 -18.85
C GLY A 185 20.11 -1.01 -18.63
N GLN A 186 20.74 -1.26 -17.46
CA GLN A 186 21.34 -2.55 -17.16
C GLN A 186 20.27 -3.62 -16.96
N LEU A 187 20.46 -4.79 -17.57
CA LEU A 187 19.61 -5.96 -17.36
C LEU A 187 19.65 -6.38 -15.88
N ILE A 188 18.48 -6.48 -15.26
CA ILE A 188 18.29 -6.90 -13.87
C ILE A 188 17.77 -8.34 -13.80
N GLY A 189 16.93 -8.72 -14.75
CA GLY A 189 16.21 -9.99 -14.68
C GLY A 189 15.20 -10.11 -15.80
N ARG A 190 14.22 -10.98 -15.60
CA ARG A 190 13.13 -11.20 -16.55
C ARG A 190 11.78 -11.36 -15.86
N ILE A 191 10.70 -11.22 -16.63
CA ILE A 191 9.34 -11.63 -16.24
C ILE A 191 8.72 -12.59 -17.26
N GLY A 192 7.62 -13.23 -16.87
CA GLY A 192 6.71 -13.96 -17.74
C GLY A 192 5.55 -14.56 -16.96
N GLU A 193 4.42 -14.83 -17.61
CA GLU A 193 3.14 -15.27 -17.01
C GLU A 193 2.48 -14.30 -16.03
N GLN A 194 3.13 -13.17 -15.72
CA GLN A 194 2.71 -12.16 -14.76
C GLN A 194 3.17 -10.77 -15.19
N THR A 195 2.63 -9.74 -14.53
CA THR A 195 3.07 -8.34 -14.67
C THR A 195 4.42 -8.11 -14.01
N LEU A 196 5.08 -7.01 -14.38
CA LEU A 196 6.10 -6.41 -13.53
C LEU A 196 5.47 -5.31 -12.67
N ASP A 197 5.65 -5.42 -11.35
CA ASP A 197 5.16 -4.42 -10.41
C ASP A 197 6.24 -3.37 -10.20
N PHE A 198 5.86 -2.09 -10.22
CA PHE A 198 6.79 -0.98 -10.11
C PHE A 198 6.25 0.18 -9.27
N ALA A 199 7.04 0.67 -8.32
CA ALA A 199 6.75 1.94 -7.66
C ALA A 199 8.00 2.77 -7.37
N VAL A 200 7.79 4.08 -7.19
CA VAL A 200 8.79 5.04 -6.74
C VAL A 200 8.42 5.52 -5.34
N TRP A 201 9.41 5.68 -4.48
CA TRP A 201 9.27 6.25 -3.15
C TRP A 201 10.09 7.54 -3.02
N ASP A 202 9.44 8.65 -2.68
CA ASP A 202 10.09 9.91 -2.32
C ASP A 202 9.89 10.20 -0.83
N THR A 203 10.95 9.99 -0.06
CA THR A 203 10.90 10.14 1.41
C THR A 203 10.77 11.59 1.86
N THR A 204 10.92 12.56 0.95
CA THR A 204 10.70 13.99 1.23
C THR A 204 9.24 14.41 1.07
N LYS A 205 8.40 13.58 0.46
CA LYS A 205 6.99 13.88 0.16
C LYS A 205 6.08 12.76 0.66
N PRO A 206 5.99 12.54 1.99
CA PRO A 206 5.02 11.59 2.51
C PRO A 206 3.60 11.98 2.08
N LEU A 207 2.82 10.96 1.71
CA LEU A 207 1.41 11.11 1.35
C LEU A 207 0.62 11.68 2.54
N LYS A 208 -0.30 12.58 2.22
CA LYS A 208 -1.03 13.39 3.23
C LYS A 208 -2.50 12.99 3.36
N GLY A 209 -3.00 12.16 2.45
CA GLY A 209 -4.37 11.67 2.46
C GLY A 209 -4.56 10.41 3.30
N PHE A 210 -3.52 9.86 3.93
CA PHE A 210 -3.67 8.87 4.99
C PHE A 210 -3.84 9.60 6.31
N ILE A 211 -5.02 9.50 6.91
CA ILE A 211 -5.35 10.29 8.12
C ILE A 211 -4.59 9.79 9.34
N ILE A 212 -4.41 8.48 9.46
CA ILE A 212 -3.59 7.81 10.48
C ILE A 212 -2.50 6.99 9.77
N PRO A 213 -1.33 7.60 9.50
CA PRO A 213 -0.20 6.91 8.87
C PRO A 213 0.27 5.66 9.64
N GLU A 214 0.05 5.62 10.96
CA GLU A 214 0.44 4.51 11.84
C GLU A 214 -0.22 3.18 11.45
N HIS A 215 -1.39 3.24 10.80
CA HIS A 215 -2.07 2.05 10.28
C HIS A 215 -1.33 1.34 9.16
N TYR A 216 -0.32 1.99 8.55
CA TYR A 216 0.43 1.48 7.41
C TYR A 216 1.86 1.07 7.76
N LEU A 217 2.26 1.09 9.04
CA LEU A 217 3.68 0.86 9.43
C LEU A 217 4.22 -0.53 9.06
N ALA A 218 3.37 -1.54 8.89
CA ALA A 218 3.79 -2.85 8.40
C ALA A 218 4.14 -2.86 6.90
N GLU A 219 3.62 -1.88 6.15
CA GLU A 219 3.92 -1.61 4.75
C GLU A 219 4.29 -0.12 4.57
N GLU A 220 5.21 0.36 5.41
CA GLU A 220 5.50 1.78 5.58
C GLU A 220 5.94 2.50 4.29
N TRP A 221 6.41 1.77 3.29
CA TRP A 221 6.76 2.33 1.99
C TRP A 221 5.57 3.00 1.29
N LYS A 222 4.34 2.58 1.58
CA LYS A 222 3.11 3.21 1.06
C LYS A 222 3.02 4.68 1.44
N LEU A 223 3.53 5.05 2.62
CA LEU A 223 3.53 6.43 3.08
C LEU A 223 4.35 7.35 2.17
N TYR A 224 5.27 6.79 1.38
CA TYR A 224 6.19 7.53 0.53
C TYR A 224 5.99 7.28 -0.97
N THR A 225 4.94 6.53 -1.35
CA THR A 225 4.60 6.30 -2.76
C THR A 225 4.45 7.64 -3.48
N ALA A 226 5.22 7.81 -4.55
CA ALA A 226 5.28 9.04 -5.33
C ALA A 226 4.89 8.79 -6.79
N ASP A 227 4.41 9.82 -7.48
CA ASP A 227 4.11 9.74 -8.91
C ASP A 227 5.41 9.54 -9.72
N PRO A 228 5.60 8.40 -10.43
CA PRO A 228 6.81 8.17 -11.20
C PRO A 228 7.04 9.20 -12.31
N LEU A 229 5.98 9.81 -12.84
CA LEU A 229 6.06 10.81 -13.90
C LEU A 229 6.76 12.11 -13.47
N ASP A 230 6.92 12.33 -12.17
CA ASP A 230 7.71 13.45 -11.61
C ASP A 230 9.22 13.20 -11.70
N TYR A 231 9.64 11.94 -11.82
CA TYR A 231 11.05 11.53 -11.81
C TYR A 231 11.52 11.03 -13.17
N TYR A 232 10.61 10.73 -14.11
CA TYR A 232 10.98 10.36 -15.46
C TYR A 232 11.66 11.53 -16.18
N SER A 233 12.72 11.24 -16.94
CA SER A 233 13.19 12.16 -17.99
C SER A 233 12.10 12.37 -19.05
N ASP A 234 12.16 13.48 -19.78
CA ASP A 234 11.08 13.89 -20.71
C ASP A 234 10.73 12.82 -21.75
N ASP A 235 11.75 12.14 -22.28
CA ASP A 235 11.58 11.06 -23.26
C ASP A 235 10.86 9.85 -22.62
N ILE A 236 11.32 9.41 -21.46
CA ILE A 236 10.73 8.28 -20.71
C ILE A 236 9.29 8.61 -20.27
N LYS A 237 9.03 9.85 -19.87
CA LYS A 237 7.69 10.34 -19.54
C LYS A 237 6.74 10.23 -20.72
N THR A 238 7.19 10.66 -21.90
CA THR A 238 6.41 10.56 -23.14
C THR A 238 6.12 9.11 -23.51
N GLN A 239 7.13 8.24 -23.43
CA GLN A 239 6.98 6.80 -23.69
C GLN A 239 5.99 6.15 -22.72
N ALA A 240 6.14 6.37 -21.41
CA ALA A 240 5.26 5.81 -20.39
C ALA A 240 3.81 6.28 -20.57
N LEU A 241 3.56 7.58 -20.75
CA LEU A 241 2.22 8.14 -20.93
C LEU A 241 1.48 7.54 -22.13
N SER A 242 2.21 7.16 -23.19
CA SER A 242 1.62 6.50 -24.37
C SER A 242 1.05 5.10 -24.08
N LYS A 243 1.39 4.52 -22.92
CA LYS A 243 1.02 3.17 -22.49
C LYS A 243 0.06 3.16 -21.30
N TYR A 244 -0.22 4.32 -20.67
CA TYR A 244 -1.12 4.39 -19.53
C TYR A 244 -2.58 4.18 -19.94
N LEU A 245 -3.27 3.29 -19.24
CA LEU A 245 -4.72 3.07 -19.43
C LEU A 245 -5.56 4.26 -18.94
N ARG A 246 -5.20 4.80 -17.77
CA ARG A 246 -5.91 5.93 -17.16
C ARG A 246 -5.60 7.21 -17.93
N THR A 247 -6.65 7.98 -18.25
CA THR A 247 -6.54 9.28 -18.92
C THR A 247 -6.76 10.48 -18.03
N VAL A 248 -7.39 10.31 -16.88
CA VAL A 248 -7.71 11.36 -15.93
C VAL A 248 -6.56 11.58 -14.94
N GLU A 249 -6.32 12.81 -14.51
CA GLU A 249 -5.32 13.10 -13.49
C GLU A 249 -5.75 12.57 -12.09
N PRO A 250 -4.79 12.19 -11.23
CA PRO A 250 -3.37 11.97 -11.55
C PRO A 250 -3.22 10.78 -12.50
N ARG A 251 -2.42 10.91 -13.57
CA ARG A 251 -2.24 9.84 -14.58
C ARG A 251 -1.76 8.53 -13.95
N SER A 252 -0.84 8.63 -12.99
CA SER A 252 -0.27 7.49 -12.26
C SER A 252 -1.21 6.90 -11.22
N GLY A 253 -2.38 7.48 -10.99
CA GLY A 253 -3.30 7.06 -9.94
C GLY A 253 -2.91 7.62 -8.57
N LYS A 254 -3.69 7.24 -7.56
CA LYS A 254 -3.56 7.69 -6.17
C LYS A 254 -3.97 6.56 -5.22
N ILE A 255 -3.44 6.56 -4.00
CA ILE A 255 -3.75 5.53 -2.98
C ILE A 255 -4.33 6.09 -1.66
N ASP A 256 -4.09 7.36 -1.34
CA ASP A 256 -4.42 8.00 -0.07
C ASP A 256 -5.72 8.84 -0.19
N TYR A 257 -6.85 8.16 -0.34
CA TYR A 257 -8.16 8.79 -0.60
C TYR A 257 -8.91 9.26 0.66
N ASP A 258 -8.38 9.06 1.86
CA ASP A 258 -9.13 9.36 3.07
C ASP A 258 -9.46 10.86 3.17
N ILE A 259 -10.69 11.14 3.60
CA ILE A 259 -11.14 12.49 3.98
C ILE A 259 -11.70 12.39 5.40
N ASP A 260 -11.21 13.22 6.31
CA ASP A 260 -11.57 13.13 7.73
C ASP A 260 -13.05 13.44 7.94
N GLY A 261 -13.72 12.62 8.74
CA GLY A 261 -15.17 12.70 8.94
C GLY A 261 -16.02 12.22 7.75
N LYS A 262 -15.43 11.65 6.70
CA LYS A 262 -16.14 11.14 5.51
C LYS A 262 -15.90 9.66 5.27
N LEU A 263 -16.84 9.03 4.56
CA LEU A 263 -16.82 7.59 4.29
C LEU A 263 -15.69 7.17 3.33
N ILE A 264 -15.36 8.01 2.33
CA ILE A 264 -14.32 7.73 1.32
C ILE A 264 -12.95 7.43 1.95
N GLY A 265 -12.24 6.44 1.41
CA GLY A 265 -10.89 6.02 1.83
C GLY A 265 -10.83 4.58 2.35
N THR A 266 -9.79 4.27 3.11
CA THR A 266 -9.50 2.94 3.67
C THR A 266 -9.85 2.85 5.14
N TRP A 267 -10.53 1.77 5.55
CA TRP A 267 -10.97 1.48 6.91
C TRP A 267 -10.39 0.15 7.38
N PHE A 268 -10.11 0.05 8.68
CA PHE A 268 -9.62 -1.19 9.30
C PHE A 268 -10.56 -1.63 10.41
N GLN A 269 -10.91 -2.91 10.44
CA GLN A 269 -11.77 -3.47 11.45
C GLN A 269 -11.15 -3.25 12.84
N GLU A 270 -11.97 -2.85 13.80
CA GLU A 270 -11.51 -2.65 15.17
C GLU A 270 -10.93 -3.96 15.74
N GLY A 271 -9.76 -3.85 16.37
CA GLY A 271 -9.06 -5.00 16.95
C GLY A 271 -8.19 -5.81 15.99
N THR A 272 -8.05 -5.41 14.71
CA THR A 272 -7.19 -6.14 13.75
C THR A 272 -5.81 -5.54 13.54
N ASN A 273 -5.47 -4.44 14.22
CA ASN A 273 -4.16 -3.78 14.15
C ASN A 273 -3.78 -3.33 12.71
N ALA A 274 -4.78 -2.95 11.92
CA ALA A 274 -4.62 -2.44 10.55
C ALA A 274 -3.71 -3.32 9.68
N TYR A 275 -2.80 -2.74 8.87
CA TYR A 275 -1.92 -3.53 8.01
C TYR A 275 -0.97 -4.48 8.76
N ALA A 276 -0.70 -4.22 10.04
CA ALA A 276 0.13 -5.13 10.82
C ALA A 276 -0.60 -6.44 11.13
N GLY A 277 -1.93 -6.47 11.03
CA GLY A 277 -2.75 -7.65 11.26
C GLY A 277 -2.72 -8.14 12.71
N VAL A 278 -3.51 -9.18 12.99
CA VAL A 278 -3.51 -9.84 14.30
C VAL A 278 -2.29 -10.75 14.41
N SER A 279 -1.50 -10.60 15.48
CA SER A 279 -0.30 -11.41 15.72
C SER A 279 -0.62 -12.91 15.69
N GLY A 280 0.05 -13.67 14.82
CA GLY A 280 -0.16 -15.12 14.66
C GLY A 280 -0.83 -15.54 13.35
N GLU A 281 -1.38 -14.58 12.59
CA GLU A 281 -1.98 -14.80 11.26
C GLU A 281 -1.13 -14.22 10.11
N ALA A 282 0.14 -13.91 10.40
CA ALA A 282 1.07 -13.34 9.41
C ALA A 282 1.16 -14.23 8.17
N GLY A 283 0.59 -13.76 7.06
CA GLY A 283 0.73 -14.33 5.73
C GLY A 283 -0.51 -15.04 5.15
N MET A 284 -1.51 -15.41 5.96
CA MET A 284 -2.76 -16.00 5.44
C MET A 284 -3.90 -15.02 5.65
N ASN A 285 -4.31 -14.35 4.57
CA ASN A 285 -5.41 -13.39 4.54
C ASN A 285 -5.12 -12.03 5.20
N TYR A 286 -3.97 -11.41 4.90
CA TYR A 286 -3.60 -10.07 5.42
C TYR A 286 -4.67 -8.99 5.17
N TRP A 287 -5.55 -9.22 4.20
CA TRP A 287 -6.65 -8.35 3.83
C TRP A 287 -7.87 -8.45 4.75
N VAL A 288 -7.92 -9.43 5.65
CA VAL A 288 -9.01 -9.58 6.60
C VAL A 288 -9.02 -8.38 7.54
N GLY A 289 -10.21 -7.82 7.72
CA GLY A 289 -10.42 -6.57 8.44
C GLY A 289 -10.18 -5.33 7.59
N HIS A 290 -9.73 -5.45 6.33
CA HIS A 290 -9.61 -4.29 5.45
C HIS A 290 -10.95 -4.00 4.77
N LEU A 291 -11.22 -2.71 4.55
CA LEU A 291 -12.37 -2.21 3.82
C LEU A 291 -11.96 -0.92 3.11
N SER A 292 -12.45 -0.67 1.89
CA SER A 292 -12.23 0.61 1.22
C SER A 292 -13.44 1.07 0.42
N PHE A 293 -13.65 2.38 0.40
CA PHE A 293 -14.60 3.08 -0.46
C PHE A 293 -13.79 4.08 -1.29
N VAL A 294 -13.46 3.74 -2.52
CA VAL A 294 -12.49 4.53 -3.30
C VAL A 294 -12.94 4.73 -4.73
N PRO A 295 -12.61 5.87 -5.37
CA PRO A 295 -12.87 6.06 -6.78
C PRO A 295 -12.26 4.94 -7.62
N ASP A 296 -12.89 4.63 -8.74
CA ASP A 296 -12.30 3.70 -9.68
C ASP A 296 -10.96 4.22 -10.24
N TYR A 297 -10.00 3.31 -10.34
CA TYR A 297 -8.61 3.61 -10.69
C TYR A 297 -8.43 4.01 -12.18
N LEU A 298 -9.40 3.76 -13.05
CA LEU A 298 -9.39 4.20 -14.45
C LEU A 298 -10.36 5.35 -14.70
N ASP A 299 -11.60 5.23 -14.21
CA ASP A 299 -12.69 6.18 -14.41
C ASP A 299 -13.27 6.66 -13.06
N PRO A 300 -12.72 7.74 -12.48
CA PRO A 300 -13.06 8.19 -11.13
C PRO A 300 -14.48 8.78 -11.01
N ASN A 301 -15.28 8.76 -12.08
CA ASN A 301 -16.71 9.08 -11.98
C ASN A 301 -17.48 8.00 -11.22
N GLY A 302 -16.99 6.75 -11.22
CA GLY A 302 -17.48 5.66 -10.40
C GLY A 302 -16.62 5.44 -9.15
N PHE A 303 -17.17 4.72 -8.17
CA PHE A 303 -16.40 4.22 -7.04
C PHE A 303 -16.63 2.72 -6.80
N GLN A 304 -15.64 2.10 -6.17
CA GLN A 304 -15.68 0.71 -5.74
C GLN A 304 -15.78 0.63 -4.21
N ILE A 305 -16.44 -0.42 -3.73
CA ILE A 305 -16.37 -0.89 -2.35
C ILE A 305 -15.56 -2.18 -2.36
N SER A 306 -14.40 -2.19 -1.74
CA SER A 306 -13.61 -3.41 -1.59
C SER A 306 -13.70 -3.92 -0.16
N ILE A 307 -14.01 -5.19 0.00
CA ILE A 307 -14.36 -5.80 1.29
C ILE A 307 -13.45 -7.00 1.53
N GLY A 308 -12.65 -6.97 2.59
CA GLY A 308 -11.80 -8.09 2.98
C GLY A 308 -12.56 -9.26 3.61
N ASN A 309 -13.66 -8.96 4.31
CA ASN A 309 -14.48 -9.94 5.04
C ASN A 309 -15.70 -10.37 4.23
N TRP A 310 -15.48 -10.91 3.03
CA TRP A 310 -16.54 -11.48 2.21
C TRP A 310 -16.47 -13.03 2.24
N PRO A 311 -17.59 -13.78 2.15
CA PRO A 311 -17.60 -15.22 2.47
C PRO A 311 -16.61 -16.09 1.69
N GLU A 312 -16.25 -15.70 0.46
CA GLU A 312 -15.34 -16.45 -0.41
C GLU A 312 -13.91 -15.87 -0.44
N GLY A 313 -13.60 -14.93 0.46
CA GLY A 313 -12.38 -14.14 0.46
C GLY A 313 -12.64 -12.69 0.07
N ALA A 314 -11.58 -11.88 -0.02
CA ALA A 314 -11.71 -10.47 -0.41
C ALA A 314 -12.35 -10.30 -1.79
N GLU A 315 -13.22 -9.30 -1.93
CA GLU A 315 -13.96 -9.03 -3.16
C GLU A 315 -14.13 -7.52 -3.41
N GLN A 316 -14.33 -7.14 -4.67
CA GLN A 316 -14.48 -5.76 -5.11
C GLN A 316 -15.80 -5.55 -5.83
N PHE A 317 -16.53 -4.52 -5.40
CA PHE A 317 -17.88 -4.25 -5.87
C PHE A 317 -18.00 -2.87 -6.49
N ALA A 318 -18.71 -2.79 -7.61
CA ALA A 318 -19.32 -1.55 -8.02
C ALA A 318 -20.59 -1.29 -7.19
N VAL A 319 -21.05 -0.04 -7.17
CA VAL A 319 -22.32 0.35 -6.55
C VAL A 319 -23.33 0.72 -7.62
N ARG A 320 -24.49 0.03 -7.62
CA ARG A 320 -25.57 0.41 -8.54
C ARG A 320 -26.06 1.82 -8.28
N GLY A 321 -26.20 2.58 -9.36
CA GLY A 321 -26.59 3.97 -9.32
C GLY A 321 -25.50 4.92 -8.80
N ASN A 322 -24.34 4.39 -8.38
CA ASN A 322 -23.18 5.17 -7.96
C ASN A 322 -23.52 6.23 -6.88
N HIS A 323 -24.39 5.87 -5.92
CA HIS A 323 -24.83 6.77 -4.87
C HIS A 323 -25.16 6.02 -3.56
N PRO A 324 -25.16 6.73 -2.41
CA PRO A 324 -24.59 8.07 -2.22
C PRO A 324 -23.07 8.12 -2.48
N ASP A 325 -22.53 9.28 -2.82
CA ASP A 325 -21.09 9.45 -3.02
C ASP A 325 -20.37 9.39 -1.65
N PRO A 326 -19.40 8.48 -1.43
CA PRO A 326 -18.71 8.34 -0.15
C PRO A 326 -17.93 9.59 0.28
N VAL A 327 -17.63 10.53 -0.63
CA VAL A 327 -17.05 11.85 -0.29
C VAL A 327 -18.05 12.71 0.50
N THR A 328 -19.35 12.50 0.27
CA THR A 328 -20.41 13.32 0.87
C THR A 328 -20.95 12.73 2.16
N VAL A 329 -20.89 11.41 2.33
CA VAL A 329 -21.39 10.70 3.52
C VAL A 329 -20.56 11.02 4.77
N ASP A 330 -21.24 11.50 5.81
CA ASP A 330 -20.72 11.82 7.14
C ASP A 330 -21.62 11.27 8.26
N VAL A 331 -21.34 11.63 9.52
CA VAL A 331 -22.12 11.23 10.70
C VAL A 331 -23.59 11.67 10.59
N ASP A 332 -23.86 12.88 10.08
CA ASP A 332 -25.21 13.44 9.96
C ASP A 332 -26.04 12.73 8.87
N THR A 333 -25.37 12.06 7.94
CA THR A 333 -26.03 11.26 6.88
C THR A 333 -26.76 10.05 7.45
N GLY A 334 -26.26 9.47 8.55
CA GLY A 334 -26.79 8.24 9.14
C GLY A 334 -26.56 6.99 8.27
N LEU A 335 -27.42 5.98 8.44
CA LEU A 335 -27.32 4.72 7.70
C LEU A 335 -27.51 4.92 6.18
N VAL A 336 -26.49 4.53 5.42
CA VAL A 336 -26.56 4.39 3.96
C VAL A 336 -26.53 2.93 3.53
N LYS A 337 -27.15 2.63 2.39
CA LYS A 337 -27.21 1.29 1.79
C LYS A 337 -26.70 1.32 0.37
N TYR A 338 -25.78 0.43 0.05
CA TYR A 338 -25.20 0.26 -1.28
C TYR A 338 -25.60 -1.08 -1.86
N THR A 339 -26.27 -1.05 -3.02
CA THR A 339 -26.53 -2.27 -3.78
C THR A 339 -25.27 -2.67 -4.51
N LEU A 340 -24.63 -3.75 -4.05
CA LEU A 340 -23.37 -4.26 -4.58
C LEU A 340 -23.61 -4.94 -5.94
N ALA A 341 -22.73 -4.66 -6.89
CA ALA A 341 -22.75 -5.23 -8.25
C ALA A 341 -21.34 -5.59 -8.70
N HIS A 342 -21.24 -6.42 -9.75
CA HIS A 342 -19.95 -6.65 -10.39
C HIS A 342 -19.42 -5.36 -11.02
N VAL A 343 -18.11 -5.16 -10.89
CA VAL A 343 -17.39 -4.13 -11.63
C VAL A 343 -17.29 -4.56 -13.09
N GLN A 344 -17.70 -3.69 -14.01
CA GLN A 344 -17.51 -3.87 -15.45
C GLN A 344 -16.91 -2.60 -16.06
N TYR A 345 -16.35 -2.74 -17.27
CA TYR A 345 -15.79 -1.62 -18.02
C TYR A 345 -16.24 -1.67 -19.47
N LYS A 346 -16.42 -0.49 -20.08
CA LYS A 346 -16.76 -0.34 -21.49
C LYS A 346 -15.79 0.55 -22.25
N ILE A 347 -15.77 0.37 -23.56
CA ILE A 347 -15.18 1.27 -24.56
C ILE A 347 -16.28 1.61 -25.54
N GLY A 348 -16.79 2.85 -25.50
CA GLY A 348 -18.03 3.16 -26.17
C GLY A 348 -19.15 2.26 -25.66
N ASP A 349 -19.79 1.50 -26.55
CA ASP A 349 -20.90 0.62 -26.19
C ASP A 349 -20.48 -0.81 -25.82
N ASP A 350 -19.25 -1.21 -26.16
CA ASP A 350 -18.74 -2.58 -26.02
C ASP A 350 -18.03 -2.80 -24.67
N TYR A 351 -18.12 -4.01 -24.14
CA TYR A 351 -17.38 -4.40 -22.93
C TYR A 351 -15.88 -4.53 -23.21
N TRP A 352 -15.06 -3.98 -22.31
CA TRP A 352 -13.61 -4.11 -22.38
C TRP A 352 -13.14 -5.43 -21.77
N ASN A 353 -12.21 -6.09 -22.46
CA ASN A 353 -11.59 -7.35 -22.02
C ASN A 353 -10.54 -7.18 -20.91
N ARG A 354 -10.28 -5.94 -20.44
CA ARG A 354 -9.29 -5.60 -19.41
C ARG A 354 -7.82 -5.87 -19.77
N MET A 355 -7.55 -6.15 -21.05
CA MET A 355 -6.21 -6.49 -21.53
C MET A 355 -5.69 -5.47 -22.54
N ALA A 356 -6.53 -5.07 -23.49
CA ALA A 356 -6.09 -4.20 -24.59
C ALA A 356 -5.80 -2.77 -24.10
N LEU A 357 -4.74 -2.14 -24.62
CA LEU A 357 -4.48 -0.72 -24.42
C LEU A 357 -5.50 0.10 -25.21
N VAL A 358 -6.47 0.66 -24.50
CA VAL A 358 -7.61 1.39 -25.07
C VAL A 358 -8.01 2.54 -24.16
N SER A 359 -8.59 3.59 -24.73
CA SER A 359 -9.06 4.76 -23.98
C SER A 359 -10.04 5.59 -24.83
N PRO A 360 -11.04 6.27 -24.22
CA PRO A 360 -11.39 6.26 -22.81
C PRO A 360 -12.06 4.94 -22.39
N ILE A 361 -11.82 4.55 -21.14
CA ILE A 361 -12.49 3.42 -20.48
C ILE A 361 -13.55 3.99 -19.55
N THR A 362 -14.74 3.40 -19.56
CA THR A 362 -15.85 3.83 -18.70
C THR A 362 -16.16 2.75 -17.69
N PHE A 363 -16.20 3.13 -16.41
CA PHE A 363 -16.62 2.26 -15.31
C PHE A 363 -18.13 2.10 -15.32
N ILE A 364 -18.61 0.86 -15.23
CA ILE A 364 -20.04 0.55 -15.18
C ILE A 364 -20.35 -0.51 -14.13
N PRO A 365 -21.28 -0.24 -13.19
CA PRO A 365 -21.85 -1.28 -12.34
C PRO A 365 -22.73 -2.24 -13.16
N GLU A 366 -22.64 -3.54 -12.89
CA GLU A 366 -23.49 -4.51 -13.57
C GLU A 366 -24.97 -4.47 -13.13
N ASP A 367 -25.83 -4.85 -14.09
CA ASP A 367 -27.26 -5.22 -13.97
C ASP A 367 -27.65 -6.18 -12.84
N SER A 368 -26.71 -6.97 -12.32
CA SER A 368 -26.94 -8.03 -11.32
C SER A 368 -26.59 -7.54 -9.90
N ALA A 369 -27.37 -7.96 -8.90
CA ALA A 369 -27.20 -7.51 -7.52
C ALA A 369 -26.60 -8.66 -6.73
N LEU A 370 -25.46 -8.41 -6.11
CA LEU A 370 -24.67 -9.42 -5.40
C LEU A 370 -24.92 -9.38 -3.89
N GLY A 371 -25.49 -8.29 -3.40
CA GLY A 371 -25.80 -8.11 -2.00
C GLY A 371 -26.07 -6.66 -1.65
N CYS A 372 -26.15 -6.40 -0.35
CA CYS A 372 -26.28 -5.07 0.20
C CYS A 372 -25.14 -4.79 1.18
N ALA A 373 -24.46 -3.65 1.03
CA ALA A 373 -23.58 -3.12 2.05
C ALA A 373 -24.28 -1.99 2.81
N LEU A 374 -24.17 -2.01 4.13
CA LEU A 374 -24.66 -1.01 5.05
C LEU A 374 -23.45 -0.30 5.63
N ALA A 375 -23.48 1.03 5.62
CA ALA A 375 -22.44 1.85 6.21
C ALA A 375 -23.08 2.98 7.03
N GLU A 376 -22.53 3.25 8.20
CA GLU A 376 -22.96 4.36 9.05
C GLU A 376 -21.75 4.86 9.84
N LEU A 377 -21.38 6.12 9.64
CA LEU A 377 -20.39 6.77 10.48
C LEU A 377 -21.04 7.09 11.82
N THR A 378 -20.63 6.38 12.87
CA THR A 378 -21.12 6.61 14.24
C THR A 378 -20.31 7.68 14.96
N ASP A 379 -19.11 7.98 14.47
CA ASP A 379 -18.25 9.10 14.84
C ASP A 379 -17.34 9.44 13.63
N THR A 380 -16.59 10.54 13.71
CA THR A 380 -15.67 11.08 12.70
C THR A 380 -14.75 10.02 12.07
N ARG A 381 -14.29 9.03 12.85
CA ARG A 381 -13.39 7.96 12.41
C ARG A 381 -13.84 6.58 12.88
N THR A 382 -15.14 6.42 13.11
CA THR A 382 -15.73 5.15 13.52
C THR A 382 -16.89 4.82 12.59
N LEU A 383 -16.78 3.69 11.91
CA LEU A 383 -17.72 3.19 10.93
C LEU A 383 -18.35 1.89 11.44
N ARG A 384 -19.68 1.85 11.50
CA ARG A 384 -20.40 0.58 11.57
C ARG A 384 -20.67 0.08 10.16
N PHE A 385 -20.26 -1.15 9.86
CA PHE A 385 -20.36 -1.73 8.52
C PHE A 385 -20.87 -3.17 8.55
N GLU A 386 -21.70 -3.51 7.58
CA GLU A 386 -22.14 -4.88 7.34
C GLU A 386 -22.34 -5.11 5.85
N ALA A 387 -21.80 -6.22 5.35
CA ALA A 387 -22.08 -6.70 4.00
C ALA A 387 -22.99 -7.93 4.10
N ILE A 388 -24.10 -7.92 3.37
CA ILE A 388 -25.11 -8.98 3.35
C ILE A 388 -25.16 -9.58 1.94
N PRO A 389 -24.41 -10.67 1.68
CA PRO A 389 -24.39 -11.35 0.40
C PRO A 389 -25.77 -11.85 -0.03
N ASN A 390 -25.99 -11.89 -1.34
CA ASN A 390 -27.17 -12.47 -1.99
C ASN A 390 -28.52 -11.90 -1.53
N THR A 391 -28.51 -10.73 -0.88
CA THR A 391 -29.70 -10.08 -0.35
C THR A 391 -29.84 -8.68 -0.94
N PRO A 392 -30.91 -8.41 -1.72
CA PRO A 392 -31.17 -7.07 -2.25
C PRO A 392 -31.38 -6.04 -1.13
N CYS A 393 -30.84 -4.82 -1.29
CA CYS A 393 -30.97 -3.76 -0.26
C CYS A 393 -32.41 -3.40 0.10
N VAL A 394 -33.38 -3.62 -0.79
CA VAL A 394 -34.82 -3.37 -0.51
C VAL A 394 -35.38 -4.31 0.57
N GLN A 395 -34.74 -5.46 0.80
CA GLN A 395 -35.13 -6.43 1.82
C GLN A 395 -34.39 -6.22 3.14
N VAL A 396 -33.35 -5.38 3.15
CA VAL A 396 -32.55 -5.08 4.32
C VAL A 396 -33.16 -3.88 5.05
N ILE A 397 -33.55 -4.06 6.31
CA ILE A 397 -34.14 -2.97 7.11
C ILE A 397 -33.03 -2.10 7.71
N GLY A 398 -32.02 -2.72 8.31
CA GLY A 398 -30.87 -2.09 8.94
C GLY A 398 -29.82 -3.13 9.30
N PHE A 399 -28.88 -2.76 10.17
CA PHE A 399 -27.84 -3.66 10.66
C PHE A 399 -28.42 -4.84 11.43
N SER A 400 -27.77 -6.00 11.31
CA SER A 400 -27.97 -7.16 12.15
C SER A 400 -26.91 -7.21 13.28
N ASP A 401 -26.96 -8.26 14.10
CA ASP A 401 -25.95 -8.53 15.14
C ASP A 401 -24.57 -8.88 14.55
N ASN A 402 -24.46 -9.07 13.23
CA ASN A 402 -23.18 -9.33 12.54
C ASN A 402 -22.44 -8.06 12.10
N ALA A 403 -23.02 -6.87 12.32
CA ALA A 403 -22.36 -5.63 11.97
C ALA A 403 -21.04 -5.47 12.75
N LEU A 404 -20.00 -5.03 12.05
CA LEU A 404 -18.66 -4.85 12.60
C LEU A 404 -18.32 -3.36 12.70
N THR A 405 -17.46 -3.04 13.66
CA THR A 405 -16.87 -1.71 13.80
C THR A 405 -15.56 -1.66 13.02
N TYR A 406 -15.39 -0.59 12.25
CA TYR A 406 -14.14 -0.23 11.59
C TYR A 406 -13.71 1.15 12.07
N THR A 407 -12.40 1.37 12.11
CA THR A 407 -11.76 2.59 12.60
C THR A 407 -10.76 3.13 11.59
N ARG A 408 -10.49 4.42 11.71
CA ARG A 408 -9.43 5.11 10.99
C ARG A 408 -8.50 5.88 11.88
#